data_AF-A0A3N5Z152-F1
#
_entry.id   AF-A0A3N5Z152-F1
#
_cell.length_a   1.000
_cell.length_b   1.000
_cell.length_c   1.000
_cell.angle_alpha   90.00
_cell.angle_beta   90.00
_cell.angle_gamma   90.00
#
_symmetry.space_group_name_H-M   'P 1'
#
loop_
_entity.id
_entity.type
_entity.pdbx_description
1 polymer ?
#
loop_
_entity_poly.entity_id
_entity_poly.type
_entity_poly.pdbx_seq_one_letter_code
_entity_poly.pdbx_strand_id
1 'polypeptide(L)'
;MDKMYRFISSSIIFLMIFTVMISCSPKASVPSTSDSDMDTFRAILENEGFSSKFAPFVHVDLIKLYEAGKLANSGGNNADAPYRAMFGAIPDSIPLTKANQLTGAQDKIDNWLYTSSGMIEGWQLNPDEAVVVVTKTPPKCTYFSYCGFIFYKYYEKEQERKWVWTSFNDPLNNMTIKTSGTPNGVTGNPFDQDTIIIITADKGIDQRVRKVAIAAGYPEDIINTYIIPTSMVKLGTGPEYDTVVFGQRMALFTDQKAGEKYVNTITPAIKLTPKSKTTLDPFPAPQLRVRGTGKTETDLKPALEELRKAILGKHSSLTAKELITSVWLSESYDAVQTETYVAGESRDTVYLRSETITLGDNPDEFIIVYGVNHAATGKATYSNCNYYGEAAWNGVAGIYSTDYTGSAESYLPGNPLAKYLYVCKFTRNCVSEKNCVTVPTGPQAHGVALEEPAFIGFRAYMEPDTKVGPANTELLYDQVIKFSPKK
;
A
#
# COMPACT_ATOMS: atom_id res chain seq x y z
N MET A 1 -83.10 27.89 -4.28
CA MET A 1 -84.06 27.17 -3.42
C MET A 1 -83.27 26.55 -2.29
N ASP A 2 -82.98 27.34 -1.25
CA ASP A 2 -83.85 27.54 -0.09
C ASP A 2 -83.76 26.37 0.90
N LYS A 3 -82.90 26.47 1.93
CA LYS A 3 -83.32 26.98 3.24
C LYS A 3 -82.19 26.95 4.27
N MET A 4 -82.28 27.96 5.11
CA MET A 4 -81.39 28.39 6.18
C MET A 4 -82.14 28.22 7.51
N TYR A 5 -81.54 27.62 8.54
CA TYR A 5 -81.88 27.73 9.97
C TYR A 5 -80.63 27.29 10.78
N ARG A 6 -79.80 28.19 11.33
CA ARG A 6 -79.86 29.01 12.58
C ARG A 6 -79.56 28.26 13.90
N PHE A 7 -78.38 28.59 14.47
CA PHE A 7 -78.05 28.95 15.89
C PHE A 7 -78.29 27.90 17.01
N ILE A 8 -77.55 27.68 18.12
CA ILE A 8 -76.41 28.24 18.92
C ILE A 8 -75.96 27.02 19.78
N SER A 9 -74.69 26.70 20.08
CA SER A 9 -73.81 27.27 21.13
C SER A 9 -72.61 26.35 21.31
N SER A 10 -71.55 26.90 21.92
CA SER A 10 -70.44 26.22 22.61
C SER A 10 -69.15 26.05 21.81
N SER A 11 -68.38 27.14 21.82
CA SER A 11 -67.04 27.23 22.39
C SER A 11 -66.03 26.10 22.18
N ILE A 12 -64.82 26.56 21.82
CA ILE A 12 -63.50 25.92 21.84
C ILE A 12 -63.01 25.44 20.48
N ILE A 13 -62.19 26.30 19.88
CA ILE A 13 -61.30 26.04 18.75
C ILE A 13 -60.34 24.91 19.16
N PHE A 14 -60.54 23.72 18.60
CA PHE A 14 -59.54 22.65 18.64
C PHE A 14 -58.80 22.65 17.30
N LEU A 15 -57.60 23.24 17.31
CA LEU A 15 -56.67 23.20 16.19
C LEU A 15 -56.08 21.77 16.12
N MET A 16 -56.62 20.93 15.23
CA MET A 16 -55.98 19.64 14.89
C MET A 16 -54.72 19.92 14.08
N ILE A 17 -53.59 20.08 14.77
CA ILE A 17 -52.27 19.91 14.18
C ILE A 17 -52.08 18.40 13.97
N PHE A 18 -52.08 17.97 12.72
CA PHE A 18 -51.61 16.64 12.33
C PHE A 18 -50.09 16.61 12.53
N THR A 19 -49.65 16.24 13.72
CA THR A 19 -48.25 15.91 13.99
C THR A 19 -47.97 14.54 13.38
N VAL A 20 -47.42 14.51 12.17
CA VAL A 20 -46.76 13.32 11.63
C VAL A 20 -45.56 13.06 12.53
N MET A 21 -45.69 12.13 13.46
CA MET A 21 -44.56 11.55 14.20
C MET A 21 -43.75 10.72 13.21
N ILE A 22 -42.89 11.38 12.44
CA ILE A 22 -41.71 10.73 11.88
C ILE A 22 -40.88 10.34 13.10
N SER A 23 -40.94 9.08 13.50
CA SER A 23 -39.95 8.49 14.37
C SER A 23 -38.61 8.51 13.62
N CYS A 24 -37.93 9.65 13.66
CA CYS A 24 -36.49 9.69 13.48
C CYS A 24 -35.91 8.92 14.67
N SER A 25 -35.80 7.60 14.53
CA SER A 25 -34.74 6.89 15.22
C SER A 25 -33.45 7.62 14.84
N PRO A 26 -32.67 8.17 15.79
CA PRO A 26 -31.35 8.65 15.44
C PRO A 26 -30.64 7.46 14.78
N LYS A 27 -30.16 7.65 13.55
CA LYS A 27 -29.12 6.76 13.02
C LYS A 27 -28.08 6.68 14.12
N ALA A 28 -27.94 5.50 14.73
CA ALA A 28 -26.91 5.27 15.71
C ALA A 28 -25.61 5.73 15.05
N SER A 29 -25.00 6.78 15.60
CA SER A 29 -23.64 7.15 15.25
C SER A 29 -22.80 5.90 15.48
N VAL A 30 -22.19 5.37 14.43
CA VAL A 30 -21.17 4.33 14.56
C VAL A 30 -20.16 4.85 15.58
N PRO A 31 -19.89 4.11 16.68
CA PRO A 31 -18.89 4.55 17.65
C PRO A 31 -17.57 4.73 16.90
N SER A 32 -17.05 5.96 16.91
CA SER A 32 -15.74 6.28 16.34
C SER A 32 -14.69 5.41 17.01
N THR A 33 -13.74 4.81 16.27
CA THR A 33 -12.61 4.05 16.86
C THR A 33 -11.80 4.91 17.85
N SER A 34 -12.23 4.97 19.10
CA SER A 34 -11.58 5.71 20.17
C SER A 34 -10.69 4.77 20.98
N ASP A 35 -9.69 5.31 21.67
CA ASP A 35 -8.80 4.50 22.52
C ASP A 35 -9.59 3.69 23.57
N SER A 36 -10.72 4.21 24.06
CA SER A 36 -11.62 3.51 24.98
C SER A 36 -12.34 2.30 24.39
N ASP A 37 -12.57 2.29 23.07
CA ASP A 37 -13.23 1.17 22.39
C ASP A 37 -12.27 0.00 22.20
N MET A 38 -10.98 0.28 22.00
CA MET A 38 -9.94 -0.74 21.89
C MET A 38 -9.71 -1.46 23.23
N ASP A 39 -9.63 -0.72 24.33
CA ASP A 39 -9.44 -1.34 25.66
C ASP A 39 -10.66 -2.17 26.07
N THR A 40 -11.87 -1.71 25.75
CA THR A 40 -13.12 -2.48 25.96
C THR A 40 -13.10 -3.76 25.12
N PHE A 41 -12.75 -3.67 23.84
CA PHE A 41 -12.67 -4.83 22.95
C PHE A 41 -11.66 -5.87 23.46
N ARG A 42 -10.48 -5.43 23.95
CA ARG A 42 -9.48 -6.32 24.57
C ARG A 42 -9.99 -7.02 25.81
N ALA A 43 -10.70 -6.32 26.69
CA ALA A 43 -11.28 -6.93 27.88
C ALA A 43 -12.28 -8.04 27.54
N ILE A 44 -13.12 -7.85 26.51
CA ILE A 44 -14.06 -8.89 26.06
C ILE A 44 -13.30 -10.07 25.44
N LEU A 45 -12.25 -9.83 24.64
CA LEU A 45 -11.39 -10.88 24.10
C LEU A 45 -10.74 -11.72 25.21
N GLU A 46 -10.31 -11.08 26.29
CA GLU A 46 -9.72 -11.77 27.44
C GLU A 46 -10.73 -12.67 28.18
N ASN A 47 -11.98 -12.23 28.30
CA ASN A 47 -13.09 -13.01 28.84
C ASN A 47 -13.47 -14.19 27.93
N GLU A 48 -13.32 -14.03 26.62
CA GLU A 48 -13.57 -15.08 25.59
C GLU A 48 -12.36 -16.01 25.39
N GLY A 49 -11.40 -15.96 26.32
CA GLY A 49 -10.32 -16.94 26.41
C GLY A 49 -9.11 -16.63 25.53
N PHE A 50 -8.88 -15.37 25.14
CA PHE A 50 -7.63 -14.94 24.49
C PHE A 50 -6.70 -14.26 25.48
N SER A 51 -5.38 -14.38 25.29
CA SER A 51 -4.43 -13.36 25.73
C SER A 51 -4.24 -12.36 24.60
N SER A 52 -4.04 -11.09 24.96
CA SER A 52 -3.85 -10.00 24.00
C SER A 52 -2.52 -9.29 24.23
N LYS A 53 -1.81 -8.96 23.14
CA LYS A 53 -0.57 -8.17 23.18
C LYS A 53 -0.59 -7.10 22.10
N PHE A 54 -0.18 -5.88 22.43
CA PHE A 54 -0.10 -4.82 21.41
C PHE A 54 0.94 -5.16 20.35
N ALA A 55 0.57 -4.91 19.10
CA ALA A 55 1.39 -5.03 17.90
C ALA A 55 1.16 -3.77 17.07
N PRO A 56 1.83 -2.66 17.40
CA PRO A 56 1.51 -1.34 16.87
C PRO A 56 1.80 -1.31 15.37
N PHE A 57 0.91 -0.65 14.65
CA PHE A 57 1.07 -0.38 13.24
C PHE A 57 1.62 1.03 13.08
N VAL A 58 2.87 1.14 12.62
CA VAL A 58 3.67 2.37 12.73
C VAL A 58 4.27 2.79 11.39
N HIS A 59 4.69 4.05 11.29
CA HIS A 59 5.49 4.53 10.17
C HIS A 59 6.82 3.77 10.07
N VAL A 60 7.20 3.43 8.84
CA VAL A 60 8.44 2.72 8.53
C VAL A 60 9.21 3.48 7.47
N ASP A 61 10.43 3.88 7.81
CA ASP A 61 11.38 4.42 6.86
C ASP A 61 12.36 3.31 6.46
N LEU A 62 12.21 2.79 5.24
CA LEU A 62 13.02 1.69 4.72
C LEU A 62 14.49 2.09 4.47
N ILE A 63 14.76 3.35 4.16
CA ILE A 63 16.14 3.86 4.01
C ILE A 63 16.78 3.91 5.40
N LYS A 64 16.09 4.48 6.38
CA LYS A 64 16.58 4.54 7.77
C LYS A 64 16.79 3.14 8.38
N LEU A 65 15.92 2.17 8.08
CA LEU A 65 16.12 0.78 8.49
C LEU A 65 17.38 0.17 7.85
N TYR A 66 17.61 0.40 6.56
CA TYR A 66 18.82 -0.06 5.90
C TYR A 66 20.08 0.56 6.50
N GLU A 67 20.12 1.88 6.70
CA GLU A 67 21.26 2.60 7.29
C GLU A 67 21.53 2.17 8.75
N ALA A 68 20.48 1.81 9.48
CA ALA A 68 20.59 1.25 10.83
C ALA A 68 20.99 -0.25 10.86
N GLY A 69 21.26 -0.87 9.70
CA GLY A 69 21.62 -2.28 9.59
C GLY A 69 20.47 -3.24 9.90
N LYS A 70 19.22 -2.78 9.77
CA LYS A 70 18.00 -3.55 10.09
C LYS A 70 17.45 -4.34 8.92
N LEU A 71 17.76 -3.91 7.72
CA LEU A 71 17.43 -4.58 6.47
C LEU A 71 18.71 -4.68 5.63
N ALA A 72 18.83 -5.70 4.80
CA ALA A 72 19.98 -5.84 3.91
C ALA A 72 19.96 -4.84 2.74
N ASN A 73 18.79 -4.25 2.43
CA ASN A 73 18.61 -3.15 1.48
C ASN A 73 17.34 -2.34 1.84
N SER A 74 17.09 -1.22 1.17
CA SER A 74 15.92 -0.34 1.38
C SER A 74 14.61 -0.87 0.80
N GLY A 75 14.52 -2.16 0.47
CA GLY A 75 13.29 -2.83 0.06
C GLY A 75 12.69 -2.30 -1.24
N GLY A 76 13.50 -1.71 -2.13
CA GLY A 76 12.96 -1.05 -3.31
C GLY A 76 11.92 0.00 -2.92
N ASN A 77 12.21 0.90 -1.99
CA ASN A 77 11.24 1.92 -1.59
C ASN A 77 10.82 2.76 -2.80
N ASN A 78 9.65 3.36 -2.72
CA ASN A 78 9.15 4.26 -3.75
C ASN A 78 9.43 5.67 -3.23
N ALA A 79 10.05 6.53 -4.03
CA ALA A 79 10.45 7.85 -3.56
C ALA A 79 9.21 8.62 -3.09
N ASP A 80 9.31 9.28 -1.93
CA ASP A 80 8.24 10.08 -1.31
C ASP A 80 6.96 9.33 -0.90
N ALA A 81 6.87 8.01 -1.14
CA ALA A 81 5.72 7.22 -0.71
C ALA A 81 5.88 6.77 0.75
N PRO A 82 4.89 7.03 1.62
CA PRO A 82 4.95 6.59 3.00
C PRO A 82 4.57 5.12 3.15
N TYR A 83 5.24 4.46 4.10
CA TYR A 83 5.01 3.07 4.47
C TYR A 83 4.63 2.96 5.92
N ARG A 84 3.69 2.07 6.23
CA ARG A 84 3.45 1.65 7.61
C ARG A 84 3.53 0.15 7.71
N ALA A 85 3.95 -0.40 8.83
CA ALA A 85 3.97 -1.83 9.03
C ALA A 85 3.84 -2.26 10.49
N MET A 86 3.48 -3.53 10.65
CA MET A 86 3.64 -4.34 11.85
C MET A 86 4.76 -5.35 11.61
N PHE A 87 5.85 -5.22 12.37
CA PHE A 87 6.96 -6.18 12.38
C PHE A 87 6.85 -7.19 13.53
N GLY A 88 5.96 -6.97 14.49
CA GLY A 88 5.75 -7.88 15.60
C GLY A 88 4.96 -7.26 16.74
N ALA A 89 4.68 -8.08 17.75
CA ALA A 89 4.16 -7.58 19.02
C ALA A 89 5.27 -6.87 19.80
N ILE A 90 4.91 -5.82 20.54
CA ILE A 90 5.83 -5.07 21.39
C ILE A 90 6.49 -6.03 22.39
N PRO A 91 7.80 -5.93 22.66
CA PRO A 91 8.45 -6.76 23.68
C PRO A 91 7.93 -6.43 25.09
N ASP A 92 7.96 -7.39 26.01
CA ASP A 92 7.46 -7.20 27.39
C ASP A 92 8.23 -6.10 28.17
N SER A 93 9.42 -5.75 27.69
CA SER A 93 10.23 -4.63 28.21
C SER A 93 9.61 -3.25 27.99
N ILE A 94 8.60 -3.13 27.12
CA ILE A 94 7.84 -1.90 26.91
C ILE A 94 6.42 -2.15 27.45
N PRO A 95 6.15 -1.84 28.74
CA PRO A 95 4.92 -2.23 29.42
C PRO A 95 3.74 -1.33 29.02
N LEU A 96 3.16 -1.60 27.85
CA LEU A 96 1.90 -0.98 27.41
C LEU A 96 0.73 -1.87 27.78
N THR A 97 -0.17 -1.34 28.61
CA THR A 97 -1.36 -2.04 29.10
C THR A 97 -2.66 -1.46 28.54
N LYS A 98 -2.65 -0.20 28.09
CA LYS A 98 -3.81 0.52 27.56
C LYS A 98 -3.50 1.17 26.21
N ALA A 99 -4.52 1.28 25.34
CA ALA A 99 -4.37 1.82 23.99
C ALA A 99 -3.89 3.27 24.00
N ASN A 100 -4.41 4.10 24.91
CA ASN A 100 -4.02 5.51 25.03
C ASN A 100 -2.52 5.72 25.35
N GLN A 101 -1.83 4.70 25.89
CA GLN A 101 -0.40 4.77 26.18
C GLN A 101 0.46 4.69 24.91
N LEU A 102 -0.09 4.21 23.78
CA LEU A 102 0.63 4.11 22.51
C LEU A 102 1.11 5.48 22.01
N THR A 103 0.29 6.52 22.19
CA THR A 103 0.64 7.89 21.77
C THR A 103 1.91 8.43 22.43
N GLY A 104 2.17 8.06 23.69
CA GLY A 104 3.40 8.41 24.42
C GLY A 104 4.53 7.38 24.29
N ALA A 105 4.36 6.34 23.47
CA ALA A 105 5.32 5.25 23.32
C ALA A 105 6.16 5.33 22.05
N GLN A 106 5.99 6.37 21.22
CA GLN A 106 6.66 6.53 19.92
C GLN A 106 8.18 6.33 20.03
N ASP A 107 8.86 7.09 20.90
CA ASP A 107 10.32 6.98 21.06
C ASP A 107 10.76 5.57 21.47
N LYS A 108 9.97 4.88 22.30
CA LYS A 108 10.28 3.51 22.74
C LYS A 108 10.12 2.51 21.62
N ILE A 109 9.08 2.68 20.79
CA ILE A 109 8.80 1.82 19.63
C ILE A 109 9.85 2.06 18.55
N ASP A 110 10.21 3.32 18.29
CA ASP A 110 11.27 3.67 17.35
C ASP A 110 12.62 3.13 17.83
N ASN A 111 12.94 3.28 19.11
CA ASN A 111 14.17 2.69 19.66
C ASN A 111 14.19 1.17 19.49
N TRP A 112 13.06 0.49 19.77
CA TRP A 112 12.95 -0.96 19.53
C TRP A 112 13.16 -1.33 18.05
N LEU A 113 12.59 -0.59 17.12
CA LEU A 113 12.68 -0.87 15.69
C LEU A 113 14.06 -0.53 15.11
N TYR A 114 14.58 0.65 15.39
CA TYR A 114 15.77 1.20 14.73
C TYR A 114 17.08 0.94 15.49
N THR A 115 17.06 0.67 16.79
CA THR A 115 18.30 0.58 17.60
C THR A 115 18.52 -0.77 18.29
N SER A 116 17.60 -1.72 18.16
CA SER A 116 17.83 -3.09 18.65
C SER A 116 19.10 -3.71 18.02
N SER A 117 19.59 -4.85 18.48
CA SER A 117 20.66 -5.57 17.77
C SER A 117 20.08 -6.45 16.65
N GLY A 118 20.85 -6.65 15.57
CA GLY A 118 20.47 -7.55 14.47
C GLY A 118 19.45 -6.99 13.49
N MET A 119 19.16 -7.80 12.46
CA MET A 119 18.15 -7.50 11.45
C MET A 119 16.74 -7.61 12.04
N ILE A 120 15.79 -6.93 11.40
CA ILE A 120 14.38 -7.22 11.67
C ILE A 120 14.07 -8.61 11.13
N GLU A 121 13.37 -9.42 11.93
CA GLU A 121 13.01 -10.79 11.59
C GLU A 121 11.53 -10.94 11.19
N GLY A 122 10.69 -9.94 11.46
CA GLY A 122 9.24 -10.11 11.48
C GLY A 122 8.78 -10.94 12.68
N TRP A 123 7.53 -11.40 12.68
CA TRP A 123 7.00 -12.26 13.74
C TRP A 123 6.60 -13.64 13.28
N GLN A 124 6.60 -14.56 14.23
CA GLN A 124 6.05 -15.89 14.08
C GLN A 124 4.65 -15.95 14.70
N LEU A 125 3.76 -16.65 14.04
CA LEU A 125 2.38 -16.88 14.48
C LEU A 125 2.11 -18.38 14.49
N ASN A 126 1.48 -18.89 15.54
CA ASN A 126 0.91 -20.23 15.51
C ASN A 126 -0.37 -20.26 14.67
N PRO A 127 -0.77 -21.43 14.12
CA PRO A 127 -1.96 -21.53 13.26
C PRO A 127 -3.27 -21.05 13.91
N ASP A 128 -3.38 -21.10 15.23
CA ASP A 128 -4.54 -20.66 16.01
C ASP A 128 -4.43 -19.23 16.57
N GLU A 129 -3.41 -18.48 16.14
CA GLU A 129 -3.25 -17.07 16.50
C GLU A 129 -3.91 -16.14 15.47
N ALA A 130 -4.19 -14.92 15.91
CA ALA A 130 -4.69 -13.85 15.05
C ALA A 130 -4.03 -12.53 15.36
N VAL A 131 -4.08 -11.62 14.40
CA VAL A 131 -3.73 -10.22 14.56
C VAL A 131 -4.93 -9.40 14.13
N VAL A 132 -5.36 -8.46 14.98
CA VAL A 132 -6.52 -7.62 14.71
C VAL A 132 -6.10 -6.17 14.66
N VAL A 133 -6.38 -5.54 13.53
CA VAL A 133 -6.21 -4.10 13.34
C VAL A 133 -7.58 -3.45 13.46
N VAL A 134 -7.71 -2.52 14.41
CA VAL A 134 -8.92 -1.69 14.58
C VAL A 134 -8.50 -0.25 14.31
N THR A 135 -8.96 0.32 13.19
CA THR A 135 -8.40 1.59 12.71
C THR A 135 -9.38 2.36 11.85
N LYS A 136 -9.02 3.62 11.57
CA LYS A 136 -9.49 4.32 10.38
C LYS A 136 -8.57 4.09 9.20
N THR A 137 -9.14 4.02 8.00
CA THR A 137 -8.39 4.08 6.75
C THR A 137 -7.77 5.46 6.55
N PRO A 138 -6.78 5.62 5.65
CA PRO A 138 -6.11 6.89 5.42
C PRO A 138 -7.07 8.00 4.96
N PRO A 139 -6.67 9.27 5.13
CA PRO A 139 -7.34 10.38 4.45
C PRO A 139 -7.25 10.21 2.94
N LYS A 140 -8.12 10.93 2.22
CA LYS A 140 -8.26 10.81 0.78
C LYS A 140 -6.90 10.86 0.07
N CYS A 141 -6.62 9.79 -0.67
CA CYS A 141 -5.43 9.64 -1.51
C CYS A 141 -5.79 8.88 -2.80
N THR A 142 -4.87 8.80 -3.75
CA THR A 142 -5.13 8.07 -5.01
C THR A 142 -5.22 6.56 -4.78
N TYR A 143 -4.42 6.04 -3.85
CA TYR A 143 -4.35 4.61 -3.56
C TYR A 143 -3.88 4.35 -2.13
N PHE A 144 -4.48 3.33 -1.50
CA PHE A 144 -3.88 2.68 -0.34
C PHE A 144 -4.17 1.18 -0.38
N SER A 145 -3.35 0.41 0.31
CA SER A 145 -3.57 -1.03 0.52
C SER A 145 -2.99 -1.52 1.82
N TYR A 146 -3.60 -2.55 2.39
CA TYR A 146 -3.03 -3.39 3.43
C TYR A 146 -2.60 -4.74 2.84
N CYS A 147 -1.39 -5.20 3.13
CA CYS A 147 -0.82 -6.39 2.53
C CYS A 147 -0.02 -7.19 3.55
N GLY A 148 -0.25 -8.50 3.57
CA GLY A 148 0.55 -9.43 4.36
C GLY A 148 1.67 -10.04 3.54
N PHE A 149 2.85 -10.14 4.14
CA PHE A 149 4.05 -10.65 3.50
C PHE A 149 4.65 -11.79 4.31
N ILE A 150 5.15 -12.82 3.62
CA ILE A 150 6.17 -13.72 4.16
C ILE A 150 7.46 -12.94 4.12
N PHE A 151 8.06 -12.68 5.28
CA PHE A 151 9.26 -11.86 5.39
C PHE A 151 10.50 -12.75 5.24
N TYR A 152 10.63 -13.75 6.11
CA TYR A 152 11.56 -14.86 5.93
C TYR A 152 10.79 -16.16 5.74
N LYS A 153 11.19 -16.92 4.72
CA LYS A 153 10.61 -18.23 4.43
C LYS A 153 11.61 -19.33 4.75
N TYR A 154 11.17 -20.35 5.49
CA TYR A 154 11.93 -21.57 5.74
C TYR A 154 11.82 -22.53 4.57
N TYR A 155 12.97 -23.03 4.11
CA TYR A 155 13.06 -24.04 3.07
C TYR A 155 13.63 -25.34 3.65
N GLU A 156 12.82 -26.40 3.61
CA GLU A 156 13.15 -27.71 4.21
C GLU A 156 14.41 -28.35 3.61
N LYS A 157 14.65 -28.11 2.32
CA LYS A 157 15.76 -28.73 1.59
C LYS A 157 17.12 -28.21 2.08
N GLU A 158 17.22 -26.91 2.36
CA GLU A 158 18.42 -26.24 2.85
C GLU A 158 18.45 -26.15 4.38
N GLN A 159 17.32 -26.43 5.05
CA GLN A 159 17.11 -26.27 6.50
C GLN A 159 17.41 -24.85 6.99
N GLU A 160 17.12 -23.84 6.18
CA GLU A 160 17.41 -22.44 6.48
C GLU A 160 16.23 -21.53 6.15
N ARG A 161 16.22 -20.36 6.78
CA ARG A 161 15.34 -19.26 6.37
C ARG A 161 16.03 -18.39 5.34
N LYS A 162 15.30 -18.04 4.29
CA LYS A 162 15.74 -17.06 3.28
C LYS A 162 14.85 -15.83 3.35
N TRP A 163 15.46 -14.67 3.14
CA TRP A 163 14.74 -13.40 3.03
C TRP A 163 14.09 -13.31 1.65
N VAL A 164 12.82 -13.67 1.55
CA VAL A 164 12.06 -13.68 0.30
C VAL A 164 11.25 -12.38 0.15
N TRP A 165 10.69 -11.89 1.27
CA TRP A 165 9.84 -10.70 1.35
C TRP A 165 8.79 -10.60 0.22
N THR A 166 7.72 -11.37 0.33
CA THR A 166 6.75 -11.60 -0.74
C THR A 166 5.33 -11.67 -0.21
N SER A 167 4.32 -11.20 -0.95
CA SER A 167 2.92 -11.21 -0.48
C SER A 167 2.32 -12.62 -0.49
N PHE A 168 1.57 -12.99 0.56
CA PHE A 168 0.90 -14.30 0.57
C PHE A 168 -0.54 -14.26 0.06
N ASN A 169 -1.08 -13.07 -0.17
CA ASN A 169 -2.45 -12.86 -0.64
C ASN A 169 -2.57 -11.54 -1.39
N ASP A 170 -3.67 -11.38 -2.09
CA ASP A 170 -4.07 -10.09 -2.64
C ASP A 170 -4.18 -9.01 -1.55
N PRO A 171 -3.67 -7.79 -1.80
CA PRO A 171 -3.85 -6.69 -0.86
C PRO A 171 -5.32 -6.28 -0.69
N LEU A 172 -5.70 -5.88 0.53
CA LEU A 172 -6.94 -5.14 0.78
C LEU A 172 -6.72 -3.69 0.40
N ASN A 173 -7.07 -3.35 -0.83
CA ASN A 173 -6.94 -1.98 -1.35
C ASN A 173 -8.21 -1.16 -1.22
N ASN A 174 -8.10 0.13 -1.52
CA ASN A 174 -9.19 1.10 -1.46
C ASN A 174 -10.43 0.71 -2.31
N MET A 175 -10.34 -0.25 -3.23
CA MET A 175 -11.49 -0.75 -4.00
C MET A 175 -12.12 -2.05 -3.46
N THR A 176 -11.50 -2.68 -2.47
CA THR A 176 -11.90 -4.01 -1.97
C THR A 176 -12.09 -4.08 -0.46
N ILE A 177 -11.49 -3.16 0.29
CA ILE A 177 -11.64 -3.11 1.75
C ILE A 177 -13.06 -2.75 2.16
N LYS A 178 -13.57 -3.46 3.17
CA LYS A 178 -14.83 -3.15 3.85
C LYS A 178 -14.60 -2.08 4.91
N THR A 179 -15.38 -1.03 4.85
CA THR A 179 -15.30 0.11 5.78
C THR A 179 -16.70 0.64 6.08
N SER A 180 -16.84 1.55 7.04
CA SER A 180 -18.13 2.21 7.30
C SER A 180 -18.68 3.00 6.09
N GLY A 181 -17.81 3.40 5.15
CA GLY A 181 -18.21 4.02 3.88
C GLY A 181 -18.28 3.06 2.69
N THR A 182 -17.90 1.78 2.87
CA THR A 182 -17.97 0.69 1.88
C THR A 182 -18.46 -0.61 2.56
N PRO A 183 -19.61 -0.59 3.24
CA PRO A 183 -20.08 -1.75 4.02
C PRO A 183 -20.25 -2.97 3.14
N ASN A 184 -19.76 -4.13 3.58
CA ASN A 184 -19.71 -5.37 2.80
C ASN A 184 -18.99 -5.24 1.44
N GLY A 185 -18.17 -4.21 1.25
CA GLY A 185 -17.41 -3.98 0.01
C GLY A 185 -18.25 -3.36 -1.11
N VAL A 186 -19.44 -2.80 -0.79
CA VAL A 186 -20.21 -2.02 -1.77
C VAL A 186 -19.45 -0.76 -2.19
N THR A 187 -19.74 -0.25 -3.38
CA THR A 187 -19.17 1.00 -3.88
C THR A 187 -19.52 2.15 -2.95
N GLY A 188 -18.51 2.93 -2.57
CA GLY A 188 -18.65 4.07 -1.67
C GLY A 188 -17.32 4.76 -1.43
N ASN A 189 -17.22 5.51 -0.33
CA ASN A 189 -15.99 6.20 0.06
C ASN A 189 -15.18 5.35 1.03
N PRO A 190 -14.00 4.84 0.67
CA PRO A 190 -13.18 4.02 1.56
C PRO A 190 -12.24 4.83 2.46
N PHE A 191 -12.18 6.16 2.33
CA PHE A 191 -11.21 7.03 3.01
C PHE A 191 -11.77 7.66 4.29
N ASP A 192 -10.91 7.82 5.30
CA ASP A 192 -11.27 8.28 6.65
C ASP A 192 -12.45 7.49 7.28
N GLN A 193 -12.54 6.20 6.97
CA GLN A 193 -13.61 5.32 7.44
C GLN A 193 -13.12 4.30 8.45
N ASP A 194 -13.99 3.91 9.37
CA ASP A 194 -13.71 2.87 10.36
C ASP A 194 -13.64 1.50 9.67
N THR A 195 -12.71 0.66 10.09
CA THR A 195 -12.53 -0.71 9.56
C THR A 195 -11.90 -1.62 10.61
N ILE A 196 -12.17 -2.92 10.50
CA ILE A 196 -11.50 -3.97 11.26
C ILE A 196 -10.89 -4.96 10.27
N ILE A 197 -9.65 -5.37 10.51
CA ILE A 197 -8.96 -6.40 9.73
C ILE A 197 -8.52 -7.50 10.69
N ILE A 198 -9.11 -8.69 10.53
CA ILE A 198 -8.72 -9.91 11.23
C ILE A 198 -7.76 -10.67 10.34
N ILE A 199 -6.51 -10.81 10.76
CA ILE A 199 -5.45 -11.51 10.05
C ILE A 199 -5.24 -12.85 10.76
N THR A 200 -5.61 -13.96 10.14
CA THR A 200 -5.50 -15.30 10.74
C THR A 200 -5.50 -16.40 9.68
N ALA A 201 -5.02 -17.57 10.04
CA ALA A 201 -5.11 -18.78 9.24
C ALA A 201 -6.38 -19.60 9.52
N ASP A 202 -7.08 -19.36 10.63
CA ASP A 202 -8.08 -20.28 11.17
C ASP A 202 -9.50 -19.69 11.17
N LYS A 203 -10.47 -20.46 10.66
CA LYS A 203 -11.88 -20.04 10.56
C LYS A 203 -12.54 -19.90 11.92
N GLY A 204 -12.25 -20.82 12.84
CA GLY A 204 -12.79 -20.80 14.19
C GLY A 204 -12.29 -19.58 14.98
N ILE A 205 -11.02 -19.22 14.80
CA ILE A 205 -10.45 -17.99 15.37
C ILE A 205 -11.08 -16.75 14.74
N ASP A 206 -11.22 -16.66 13.41
CA ASP A 206 -11.92 -15.54 12.75
C ASP A 206 -13.33 -15.35 13.30
N GLN A 207 -14.12 -16.42 13.37
CA GLN A 207 -15.51 -16.39 13.86
C GLN A 207 -15.59 -15.92 15.32
N ARG A 208 -14.70 -16.42 16.19
CA ARG A 208 -14.64 -16.01 17.60
C ARG A 208 -14.31 -14.52 17.70
N VAL A 209 -13.24 -14.06 17.04
CA VAL A 209 -12.82 -12.65 17.06
C VAL A 209 -13.92 -11.74 16.49
N ARG A 210 -14.55 -12.13 15.38
CA ARG A 210 -15.68 -11.41 14.77
C ARG A 210 -16.86 -11.27 15.72
N LYS A 211 -17.25 -12.36 16.40
CA LYS A 211 -18.31 -12.34 17.41
C LYS A 211 -17.98 -11.36 18.54
N VAL A 212 -16.73 -11.33 18.99
CA VAL A 212 -16.29 -10.38 20.02
C VAL A 212 -16.34 -8.93 19.52
N ALA A 213 -15.92 -8.67 18.28
CA ALA A 213 -15.99 -7.33 17.70
C ALA A 213 -17.44 -6.83 17.62
N ILE A 214 -18.38 -7.69 17.19
CA ILE A 214 -19.81 -7.36 17.16
C ILE A 214 -20.34 -7.11 18.57
N ALA A 215 -19.97 -7.94 19.55
CA ALA A 215 -20.36 -7.75 20.95
C ALA A 215 -19.78 -6.46 21.56
N ALA A 216 -18.63 -6.00 21.07
CA ALA A 216 -18.03 -4.71 21.43
C ALA A 216 -18.70 -3.50 20.73
N GLY A 217 -19.69 -3.73 19.86
CA GLY A 217 -20.46 -2.68 19.17
C GLY A 217 -19.96 -2.32 17.78
N TYR A 218 -18.97 -3.02 17.23
CA TYR A 218 -18.50 -2.77 15.87
C TYR A 218 -19.48 -3.39 14.84
N PRO A 219 -19.84 -2.65 13.76
CA PRO A 219 -20.66 -3.20 12.69
C PRO A 219 -19.99 -4.42 12.01
N GLU A 220 -20.76 -5.46 11.71
CA GLU A 220 -20.21 -6.66 11.06
C GLU A 220 -19.72 -6.38 9.63
N ASP A 221 -20.39 -5.47 8.94
CA ASP A 221 -20.16 -5.13 7.53
C ASP A 221 -18.86 -4.36 7.27
N ILE A 222 -18.14 -3.94 8.31
CA ILE A 222 -16.81 -3.31 8.21
C ILE A 222 -15.66 -4.27 8.57
N ILE A 223 -15.97 -5.53 8.92
CA ILE A 223 -14.98 -6.51 9.36
C ILE A 223 -14.46 -7.33 8.16
N ASN A 224 -13.16 -7.20 7.90
CA ASN A 224 -12.41 -7.92 6.88
C ASN A 224 -11.69 -9.12 7.48
N THR A 225 -11.57 -10.19 6.70
CA THR A 225 -10.67 -11.32 7.00
C THR A 225 -9.52 -11.29 6.00
N TYR A 226 -8.29 -11.15 6.49
CA TYR A 226 -7.07 -11.28 5.72
C TYR A 226 -6.45 -12.64 5.99
N ILE A 227 -6.69 -13.58 5.09
CA ILE A 227 -6.30 -14.98 5.29
C ILE A 227 -4.78 -15.13 5.21
N ILE A 228 -4.19 -15.82 6.19
CA ILE A 228 -2.83 -16.38 6.09
C ILE A 228 -2.96 -17.82 5.57
N PRO A 229 -2.64 -18.10 4.29
CA PRO A 229 -2.81 -19.44 3.74
C PRO A 229 -1.69 -20.37 4.24
N THR A 230 -2.05 -21.40 5.00
CA THR A 230 -1.09 -22.39 5.56
C THR A 230 -0.40 -23.24 4.50
N SER A 231 -0.95 -23.28 3.28
CA SER A 231 -0.31 -23.90 2.11
C SER A 231 0.89 -23.10 1.58
N MET A 232 1.00 -21.81 1.93
CA MET A 232 2.08 -20.92 1.48
C MET A 232 2.97 -20.46 2.64
N VAL A 233 2.39 -20.33 3.84
CA VAL A 233 3.07 -19.85 5.06
C VAL A 233 3.16 -20.97 6.09
N LYS A 234 4.37 -21.36 6.47
CA LYS A 234 4.63 -22.35 7.52
C LYS A 234 4.54 -21.70 8.90
N LEU A 235 3.35 -21.73 9.49
CA LEU A 235 3.05 -21.15 10.81
C LEU A 235 3.50 -22.04 11.97
N GLY A 236 3.98 -21.40 13.04
CA GLY A 236 4.48 -22.02 14.27
C GLY A 236 5.52 -21.13 14.94
N THR A 237 6.25 -21.66 15.93
CA THR A 237 7.32 -20.94 16.65
C THR A 237 8.58 -21.80 16.69
N GLY A 238 9.73 -21.20 16.39
CA GLY A 238 11.00 -21.94 16.26
C GLY A 238 11.67 -21.69 14.91
N PRO A 239 12.96 -22.04 14.75
CA PRO A 239 13.78 -21.72 13.58
C PRO A 239 13.24 -22.27 12.24
N GLU A 240 12.43 -23.32 12.29
CA GLU A 240 11.87 -24.02 11.14
C GLU A 240 10.56 -23.43 10.58
N TYR A 241 10.05 -22.35 11.18
CA TYR A 241 8.79 -21.72 10.74
C TYR A 241 9.05 -20.38 10.06
N ASP A 242 8.12 -19.97 9.19
CA ASP A 242 8.19 -18.70 8.48
C ASP A 242 7.99 -17.53 9.45
N THR A 243 8.47 -16.36 9.04
CA THR A 243 8.11 -15.09 9.67
C THR A 243 7.27 -14.27 8.71
N VAL A 244 6.37 -13.45 9.26
CA VAL A 244 5.49 -12.60 8.47
C VAL A 244 5.56 -11.16 8.92
N VAL A 245 5.14 -10.24 8.05
CA VAL A 245 4.91 -8.83 8.37
C VAL A 245 3.62 -8.40 7.70
N PHE A 246 2.98 -7.35 8.23
CA PHE A 246 1.80 -6.76 7.61
C PHE A 246 2.10 -5.29 7.34
N GLY A 247 1.95 -4.86 6.09
CA GLY A 247 2.30 -3.52 5.63
C GLY A 247 1.11 -2.76 5.09
N GLN A 248 1.22 -1.43 5.08
CA GLN A 248 0.31 -0.52 4.42
C GLN A 248 1.11 0.40 3.52
N ARG A 249 0.63 0.55 2.30
CA ARG A 249 1.15 1.49 1.31
C ARG A 249 0.08 2.56 1.09
N MET A 250 0.51 3.79 0.91
CA MET A 250 -0.33 4.91 0.48
C MET A 250 0.40 5.67 -0.63
N ALA A 251 -0.36 6.32 -1.51
CA ALA A 251 0.20 7.17 -2.55
C ALA A 251 -0.69 8.38 -2.82
N LEU A 252 -0.03 9.54 -2.98
CA LEU A 252 -0.64 10.79 -3.48
C LEU A 252 -1.83 11.24 -2.63
N PHE A 253 -1.55 11.71 -1.41
CA PHE A 253 -2.59 12.31 -0.57
C PHE A 253 -3.15 13.58 -1.20
N THR A 254 -4.48 13.76 -1.11
CA THR A 254 -5.12 15.01 -1.52
C THR A 254 -4.76 16.16 -0.56
N ASP A 255 -4.71 15.86 0.74
CA ASP A 255 -4.18 16.76 1.77
C ASP A 255 -2.91 16.13 2.35
N GLN A 256 -1.77 16.68 1.96
CA GLN A 256 -0.46 16.20 2.37
C GLN A 256 -0.25 16.26 3.90
N LYS A 257 -0.75 17.30 4.57
CA LYS A 257 -0.57 17.46 6.02
C LYS A 257 -1.44 16.45 6.78
N ALA A 258 -2.66 16.20 6.32
CA ALA A 258 -3.51 15.16 6.88
C ALA A 258 -2.88 13.78 6.68
N GLY A 259 -2.31 13.53 5.50
CA GLY A 259 -1.57 12.31 5.18
C GLY A 259 -0.37 12.08 6.10
N GLU A 260 0.50 13.09 6.27
CA GLU A 260 1.65 13.03 7.17
C GLU A 260 1.23 12.77 8.62
N LYS A 261 0.16 13.43 9.09
CA LYS A 261 -0.39 13.17 10.42
C LYS A 261 -0.86 11.71 10.55
N TYR A 262 -1.57 11.19 9.56
CA TYR A 262 -2.03 9.80 9.56
C TYR A 262 -0.87 8.81 9.61
N VAL A 263 0.15 9.03 8.75
CA VAL A 263 1.32 8.15 8.64
C VAL A 263 2.07 8.07 9.97
N ASN A 264 2.29 9.22 10.61
CA ASN A 264 3.03 9.33 11.87
C ASN A 264 2.22 8.93 13.11
N THR A 265 0.92 8.65 12.97
CA THR A 265 0.11 8.17 14.10
C THR A 265 0.35 6.68 14.33
N ILE A 266 0.55 6.26 15.58
CA ILE A 266 0.56 4.84 15.93
C ILE A 266 -0.87 4.31 15.92
N THR A 267 -1.15 3.34 15.04
CA THR A 267 -2.44 2.65 15.03
C THR A 267 -2.39 1.46 16.01
N PRO A 268 -3.38 1.31 16.91
CA PRO A 268 -3.49 0.14 17.76
C PRO A 268 -3.82 -1.10 16.92
N ALA A 269 -3.03 -2.15 17.10
CA ALA A 269 -3.38 -3.49 16.68
C ALA A 269 -2.94 -4.48 17.76
N ILE A 270 -3.55 -5.65 17.77
CA ILE A 270 -3.39 -6.65 18.84
C ILE A 270 -3.09 -8.03 18.24
N LYS A 271 -2.05 -8.67 18.76
CA LYS A 271 -1.84 -10.11 18.63
C LYS A 271 -2.73 -10.83 19.64
N LEU A 272 -3.41 -11.87 19.18
CA LEU A 272 -4.29 -12.72 19.96
C LEU A 272 -3.78 -14.15 19.99
N THR A 273 -3.69 -14.71 21.18
CA THR A 273 -3.33 -16.11 21.41
C THR A 273 -4.41 -16.77 22.26
N PRO A 274 -5.02 -17.89 21.82
CA PRO A 274 -5.95 -18.64 22.65
C PRO A 274 -5.29 -19.12 23.96
N LYS A 275 -5.95 -18.93 25.10
CA LYS A 275 -5.50 -19.45 26.42
C LYS A 275 -5.61 -20.96 26.55
N SER A 276 -6.36 -21.60 25.65
CA SER A 276 -6.57 -23.05 25.62
C SER A 276 -6.39 -23.56 24.20
N LYS A 277 -5.99 -24.82 24.07
CA LYS A 277 -5.76 -25.46 22.77
C LYS A 277 -7.04 -25.41 21.93
N THR A 278 -6.91 -24.88 20.73
CA THR A 278 -8.01 -24.83 19.74
C THR A 278 -7.88 -26.00 18.77
N THR A 279 -9.01 -26.55 18.31
CA THR A 279 -9.00 -27.48 17.17
C THR A 279 -8.88 -26.66 15.90
N LEU A 280 -7.82 -26.89 15.12
CA LEU A 280 -7.55 -26.11 13.91
C LEU A 280 -8.59 -26.41 12.82
N ASP A 281 -9.13 -25.34 12.22
CA ASP A 281 -9.94 -25.31 11.00
C ASP A 281 -9.35 -24.26 10.06
N PRO A 282 -8.26 -24.59 9.32
CA PRO A 282 -7.60 -23.62 8.47
C PRO A 282 -8.48 -23.18 7.28
N PHE A 283 -8.34 -21.91 6.90
CA PHE A 283 -8.82 -21.44 5.61
C PHE A 283 -8.05 -22.12 4.46
N PRO A 284 -8.71 -22.44 3.33
CA PRO A 284 -7.98 -22.74 2.10
C PRO A 284 -7.23 -21.50 1.61
N ALA A 285 -6.28 -21.69 0.70
CA ALA A 285 -5.71 -20.56 -0.03
C ALA A 285 -6.82 -19.75 -0.72
N PRO A 286 -6.85 -18.43 -0.56
CA PRO A 286 -7.86 -17.59 -1.18
C PRO A 286 -7.69 -17.59 -2.70
N GLN A 287 -8.82 -17.51 -3.42
CA GLN A 287 -8.78 -17.30 -4.85
C GLN A 287 -8.22 -15.90 -5.14
N LEU A 288 -7.15 -15.84 -5.94
CA LEU A 288 -6.55 -14.59 -6.39
C LEU A 288 -7.44 -13.90 -7.42
N ARG A 289 -7.50 -12.57 -7.36
CA ARG A 289 -8.09 -11.73 -8.43
C ARG A 289 -7.31 -11.93 -9.71
N VAL A 290 -8.04 -12.02 -10.82
CA VAL A 290 -7.48 -12.10 -12.17
C VAL A 290 -6.77 -10.80 -12.47
N ARG A 291 -5.51 -10.86 -12.90
CA ARG A 291 -4.78 -9.70 -13.40
C ARG A 291 -5.04 -9.53 -14.89
N GLY A 292 -5.17 -8.29 -15.33
CA GLY A 292 -5.36 -7.96 -16.73
C GLY A 292 -6.80 -8.18 -17.22
N THR A 293 -7.09 -7.53 -18.33
CA THR A 293 -8.43 -7.52 -18.96
C THR A 293 -8.43 -8.11 -20.37
N GLY A 294 -7.26 -8.54 -20.87
CA GLY A 294 -7.01 -8.89 -22.27
C GLY A 294 -6.89 -7.69 -23.21
N LYS A 295 -7.12 -6.46 -22.73
CA LYS A 295 -6.92 -5.23 -23.50
C LYS A 295 -5.46 -4.83 -23.40
N THR A 296 -4.79 -4.52 -24.49
CA THR A 296 -3.37 -4.19 -24.48
C THR A 296 -3.13 -2.72 -24.87
N GLU A 297 -1.98 -2.18 -24.49
CA GLU A 297 -1.52 -0.85 -24.94
C GLU A 297 -0.76 -0.90 -26.27
N THR A 298 -0.65 -2.08 -26.90
CA THR A 298 0.21 -2.32 -28.07
C THR A 298 -0.10 -1.42 -29.27
N ASP A 299 -1.34 -0.95 -29.40
CA ASP A 299 -1.75 -0.02 -30.47
C ASP A 299 -1.11 1.37 -30.33
N LEU A 300 -0.57 1.72 -29.15
CA LEU A 300 0.21 2.94 -28.93
C LEU A 300 1.66 2.82 -29.37
N LYS A 301 2.15 1.63 -29.73
CA LYS A 301 3.55 1.39 -30.10
C LYS A 301 4.03 2.29 -31.25
N PRO A 302 3.28 2.49 -32.36
CA PRO A 302 3.71 3.40 -33.41
C PRO A 302 3.94 4.84 -32.93
N ALA A 303 3.05 5.37 -32.08
CA ALA A 303 3.20 6.71 -31.51
C ALA A 303 4.38 6.79 -30.53
N LEU A 304 4.62 5.72 -29.76
CA LEU A 304 5.80 5.62 -28.89
C LEU A 304 7.11 5.63 -29.70
N GLU A 305 7.15 4.98 -30.86
CA GLU A 305 8.31 5.01 -31.77
C GLU A 305 8.51 6.39 -32.42
N GLU A 306 7.43 7.11 -32.73
CA GLU A 306 7.52 8.51 -33.16
C GLU A 306 8.10 9.39 -32.04
N LEU A 307 7.63 9.20 -30.80
CA LEU A 307 8.13 9.93 -29.62
C LEU A 307 9.63 9.68 -29.42
N ARG A 308 10.07 8.42 -29.49
CA ARG A 308 11.48 8.03 -29.44
C ARG A 308 12.33 8.80 -30.45
N LYS A 309 11.89 8.82 -31.72
CA LYS A 309 12.60 9.54 -32.80
C LYS A 309 12.66 11.04 -32.54
N ALA A 310 11.59 11.65 -32.04
CA ALA A 310 11.54 13.06 -31.70
C ALA A 310 12.50 13.41 -30.55
N ILE A 311 12.57 12.57 -29.51
CA ILE A 311 13.52 12.73 -28.39
C ILE A 311 14.96 12.68 -28.88
N LEU A 312 15.31 11.67 -29.69
CA LEU A 312 16.66 11.54 -30.27
C LEU A 312 17.00 12.72 -31.18
N GLY A 313 16.05 13.20 -31.98
CA GLY A 313 16.22 14.37 -32.84
C GLY A 313 16.48 15.65 -32.05
N LYS A 314 15.72 15.89 -30.97
CA LYS A 314 15.88 17.06 -30.09
C LYS A 314 17.27 17.12 -29.44
N HIS A 315 17.89 15.97 -29.18
CA HIS A 315 19.18 15.85 -28.50
C HIS A 315 20.29 15.30 -29.41
N SER A 316 20.21 15.53 -30.73
CA SER A 316 21.14 14.97 -31.73
C SER A 316 22.59 15.46 -31.59
N SER A 317 22.83 16.53 -30.84
CA SER A 317 24.15 17.03 -30.49
C SER A 317 24.87 16.15 -29.46
N LEU A 318 24.15 15.29 -28.74
CA LEU A 318 24.67 14.44 -27.66
C LEU A 318 24.87 12.99 -28.13
N THR A 319 25.52 12.18 -27.30
CA THR A 319 25.55 10.72 -27.42
C THR A 319 24.35 10.13 -26.72
N ALA A 320 23.57 9.28 -27.38
CA ALA A 320 22.43 8.59 -26.81
C ALA A 320 22.76 7.10 -26.56
N LYS A 321 22.52 6.62 -25.35
CA LYS A 321 22.50 5.19 -25.01
C LYS A 321 21.08 4.82 -24.59
N GLU A 322 20.43 4.02 -25.42
CA GLU A 322 19.12 3.46 -25.12
C GLU A 322 19.29 2.18 -24.30
N LEU A 323 18.43 2.00 -23.31
CA LEU A 323 18.54 0.95 -22.32
C LEU A 323 17.33 0.03 -22.41
N ILE A 324 17.56 -1.25 -22.14
CA ILE A 324 16.49 -2.24 -22.13
C ILE A 324 15.70 -2.14 -20.82
N THR A 325 14.37 -2.13 -20.92
CA THR A 325 13.47 -2.29 -19.77
C THR A 325 12.97 -3.74 -19.68
N SER A 326 12.97 -4.29 -18.47
CA SER A 326 12.56 -5.67 -18.19
C SER A 326 11.76 -5.76 -16.89
N VAL A 327 11.14 -6.91 -16.65
CA VAL A 327 10.46 -7.18 -15.37
C VAL A 327 11.50 -7.21 -14.26
N TRP A 328 11.30 -6.39 -13.22
CA TRP A 328 12.20 -6.31 -12.08
C TRP A 328 11.91 -7.39 -11.04
N LEU A 329 10.65 -7.45 -10.58
CA LEU A 329 10.22 -8.35 -9.50
C LEU A 329 9.22 -9.35 -10.08
N SER A 330 9.46 -10.64 -9.83
CA SER A 330 8.49 -11.69 -10.15
C SER A 330 7.29 -11.63 -9.20
N GLU A 331 6.15 -12.18 -9.63
CA GLU A 331 4.96 -12.22 -8.78
C GLU A 331 5.19 -13.09 -7.55
N SER A 332 4.57 -12.70 -6.44
CA SER A 332 4.83 -13.28 -5.12
C SER A 332 4.75 -14.81 -5.03
N TYR A 333 3.79 -15.42 -5.74
CA TYR A 333 3.61 -16.87 -5.74
C TYR A 333 4.72 -17.60 -6.52
N ASP A 334 5.24 -16.97 -7.58
CA ASP A 334 6.42 -17.47 -8.28
C ASP A 334 7.67 -17.32 -7.41
N ALA A 335 7.84 -16.16 -6.77
CA ALA A 335 8.98 -15.87 -5.88
C ALA A 335 9.12 -16.87 -4.72
N VAL A 336 7.99 -17.33 -4.15
CA VAL A 336 8.01 -18.38 -3.11
C VAL A 336 8.52 -19.72 -3.66
N GLN A 337 8.17 -20.07 -4.89
CA GLN A 337 8.54 -21.35 -5.50
C GLN A 337 9.98 -21.35 -6.02
N THR A 338 10.46 -20.19 -6.45
CA THR A 338 11.81 -19.99 -6.99
C THR A 338 12.80 -19.50 -5.92
N GLU A 339 12.34 -19.36 -4.68
CA GLU A 339 13.14 -18.89 -3.53
C GLU A 339 13.76 -17.49 -3.73
N THR A 340 13.06 -16.64 -4.49
CA THR A 340 13.58 -15.36 -4.97
C THR A 340 13.16 -14.22 -4.06
N TYR A 341 14.12 -13.39 -3.65
CA TYR A 341 13.84 -12.12 -2.98
C TYR A 341 13.13 -11.13 -3.92
N VAL A 342 11.95 -10.65 -3.52
CA VAL A 342 11.15 -9.70 -4.32
C VAL A 342 10.73 -8.43 -3.57
N ALA A 343 11.49 -8.01 -2.57
CA ALA A 343 11.42 -6.66 -1.97
C ALA A 343 10.00 -6.17 -1.60
N GLY A 344 9.16 -7.04 -1.04
CA GLY A 344 7.79 -6.68 -0.68
C GLY A 344 6.88 -6.45 -1.89
N GLU A 345 7.08 -7.21 -2.96
CA GLU A 345 6.17 -7.28 -4.11
C GLU A 345 4.73 -7.49 -3.63
N SER A 346 3.82 -6.69 -4.17
CA SER A 346 2.39 -6.81 -3.92
C SER A 346 1.66 -6.93 -5.24
N ARG A 347 0.73 -7.88 -5.33
CA ARG A 347 -0.05 -8.15 -6.54
C ARG A 347 -0.84 -6.96 -7.10
N ASP A 348 -0.98 -5.88 -6.34
CA ASP A 348 -1.55 -4.63 -6.83
C ASP A 348 -0.64 -3.88 -7.83
N THR A 349 0.58 -4.36 -8.12
CA THR A 349 1.58 -3.58 -8.89
C THR A 349 2.37 -4.41 -9.89
N VAL A 350 2.67 -3.86 -11.07
CA VAL A 350 3.74 -4.38 -11.95
C VAL A 350 5.02 -3.62 -11.68
N TYR A 351 6.15 -4.32 -11.59
CA TYR A 351 7.47 -3.74 -11.33
C TYR A 351 8.39 -3.99 -12.52
N LEU A 352 8.80 -2.92 -13.20
CA LEU A 352 9.79 -2.97 -14.27
C LEU A 352 11.06 -2.21 -13.86
N ARG A 353 12.17 -2.49 -14.51
CA ARG A 353 13.41 -1.72 -14.37
C ARG A 353 14.16 -1.59 -15.69
N SER A 354 14.92 -0.51 -15.82
CA SER A 354 15.95 -0.39 -16.85
C SER A 354 17.18 -1.24 -16.53
N GLU A 355 18.04 -1.42 -17.53
CA GLU A 355 19.45 -1.76 -17.32
C GLU A 355 20.14 -0.76 -16.38
N THR A 356 21.25 -1.19 -15.80
CA THR A 356 22.07 -0.38 -14.93
C THR A 356 22.72 0.80 -15.68
N ILE A 357 22.75 1.94 -15.00
CA ILE A 357 23.24 3.23 -15.47
C ILE A 357 24.01 3.95 -14.36
N THR A 358 24.67 5.04 -14.72
CA THR A 358 25.20 6.06 -13.80
C THR A 358 24.68 7.43 -14.23
N LEU A 359 24.79 8.44 -13.36
CA LEU A 359 24.41 9.81 -13.67
C LEU A 359 25.43 10.79 -13.09
N GLY A 360 26.32 11.27 -13.95
CA GLY A 360 27.27 12.35 -13.64
C GLY A 360 26.58 13.69 -13.39
N ASP A 361 27.39 14.72 -13.11
CA ASP A 361 26.95 16.09 -12.82
C ASP A 361 27.12 17.07 -14.00
N ASN A 362 27.58 16.58 -15.15
CA ASN A 362 27.65 17.38 -16.36
C ASN A 362 26.23 17.83 -16.78
N PRO A 363 25.98 19.12 -17.06
CA PRO A 363 24.67 19.61 -17.51
C PRO A 363 24.13 18.93 -18.79
N ASP A 364 25.02 18.43 -19.65
CA ASP A 364 24.72 17.69 -20.88
C ASP A 364 24.63 16.16 -20.64
N GLU A 365 24.70 15.72 -19.39
CA GLU A 365 24.43 14.36 -18.96
C GLU A 365 23.10 14.28 -18.19
N PHE A 366 22.16 13.53 -18.75
CA PHE A 366 20.84 13.34 -18.17
C PHE A 366 20.19 12.09 -18.74
N ILE A 367 19.10 11.66 -18.11
CA ILE A 367 18.33 10.50 -18.52
C ILE A 367 16.95 10.97 -18.93
N ILE A 368 16.51 10.59 -20.12
CA ILE A 368 15.13 10.75 -20.55
C ILE A 368 14.42 9.42 -20.37
N VAL A 369 13.27 9.48 -19.70
CA VAL A 369 12.36 8.37 -19.52
C VAL A 369 11.07 8.72 -20.26
N TYR A 370 10.54 7.78 -21.03
CA TYR A 370 9.33 7.99 -21.81
C TYR A 370 8.56 6.67 -21.98
N GLY A 371 7.25 6.76 -22.14
CA GLY A 371 6.40 5.58 -22.13
C GLY A 371 4.94 5.91 -22.29
N VAL A 372 4.09 4.93 -22.00
CA VAL A 372 2.65 5.11 -21.92
C VAL A 372 2.29 5.58 -20.51
N ASN A 373 1.46 6.62 -20.41
CA ASN A 373 0.82 6.95 -19.16
C ASN A 373 -0.27 5.91 -18.88
N HIS A 374 0.10 4.82 -18.19
CA HIS A 374 -0.80 3.71 -17.86
C HIS A 374 -2.06 4.14 -17.10
N ALA A 375 -2.03 5.29 -16.40
CA ALA A 375 -3.21 5.85 -15.78
C ALA A 375 -4.18 6.47 -16.82
N ALA A 376 -3.65 7.13 -17.84
CA ALA A 376 -4.45 7.72 -18.91
C ALA A 376 -5.10 6.68 -19.84
N THR A 377 -4.52 5.48 -19.95
CA THR A 377 -5.10 4.34 -20.69
C THR A 377 -6.09 3.53 -19.84
N GLY A 378 -6.18 3.80 -18.54
CA GLY A 378 -7.01 3.04 -17.61
C GLY A 378 -6.39 1.71 -17.18
N LYS A 379 -5.12 1.44 -17.51
CA LYS A 379 -4.38 0.23 -17.09
C LYS A 379 -3.91 0.27 -15.65
N ALA A 380 -3.80 1.46 -15.08
CA ALA A 380 -3.46 1.65 -13.69
C ALA A 380 -4.29 2.79 -13.10
N THR A 381 -4.45 2.80 -11.78
CA THR A 381 -5.00 3.94 -11.05
C THR A 381 -3.98 5.06 -10.98
N TYR A 382 -2.70 4.70 -10.84
CA TYR A 382 -1.57 5.59 -11.07
C TYR A 382 -0.33 4.78 -11.46
N SER A 383 0.63 5.44 -12.08
CA SER A 383 1.95 4.89 -12.32
C SER A 383 3.05 5.86 -11.87
N ASN A 384 4.26 5.37 -11.73
CA ASN A 384 5.42 6.22 -11.49
C ASN A 384 6.71 5.61 -12.02
N CYS A 385 7.74 6.44 -12.10
CA CYS A 385 9.11 6.02 -12.33
C CYS A 385 10.04 6.70 -11.31
N ASN A 386 11.01 5.95 -10.78
CA ASN A 386 11.94 6.44 -9.76
C ASN A 386 13.37 6.09 -10.14
N TYR A 387 14.30 6.93 -9.70
CA TYR A 387 15.73 6.69 -9.76
C TYR A 387 16.16 5.92 -8.50
N TYR A 388 16.79 4.77 -8.72
CA TYR A 388 17.25 3.85 -7.67
C TYR A 388 18.76 3.73 -7.65
N GLY A 389 19.37 3.69 -6.46
CA GLY A 389 20.73 3.17 -6.29
C GLY A 389 20.73 1.64 -6.37
N GLU A 390 21.67 1.07 -7.10
CA GLU A 390 21.74 -0.39 -7.31
C GLU A 390 22.17 -1.13 -6.04
N ALA A 391 23.04 -0.52 -5.22
CA ALA A 391 23.59 -1.18 -4.04
C ALA A 391 22.55 -1.35 -2.93
N ALA A 392 21.79 -0.30 -2.65
CA ALA A 392 20.81 -0.28 -1.55
C ALA A 392 19.36 -0.48 -2.01
N TRP A 393 19.08 -0.53 -3.31
CA TRP A 393 17.71 -0.51 -3.86
C TRP A 393 16.89 0.65 -3.27
N ASN A 394 17.56 1.79 -3.07
CA ASN A 394 16.99 3.01 -2.49
C ASN A 394 16.41 3.88 -3.60
N GLY A 395 15.08 4.02 -3.63
CA GLY A 395 14.41 4.98 -4.49
C GLY A 395 14.56 6.38 -3.90
N VAL A 396 15.34 7.24 -4.56
CA VAL A 396 15.75 8.54 -4.01
C VAL A 396 15.04 9.74 -4.62
N ALA A 397 14.48 9.58 -5.81
CA ALA A 397 13.73 10.62 -6.50
C ALA A 397 12.81 9.97 -7.54
N GLY A 398 11.64 10.54 -7.77
CA GLY A 398 10.68 9.99 -8.74
C GLY A 398 9.68 11.01 -9.23
N ILE A 399 8.84 10.57 -10.16
CA ILE A 399 7.73 11.35 -10.71
C ILE A 399 6.54 10.44 -10.96
N TYR A 400 5.35 10.96 -10.69
CA TYR A 400 4.09 10.23 -10.73
C TYR A 400 3.26 10.59 -11.96
N SER A 401 2.35 9.69 -12.33
CA SER A 401 1.49 9.84 -13.51
C SER A 401 0.57 11.06 -13.48
N THR A 402 0.35 11.64 -12.30
CA THR A 402 -0.34 12.93 -12.12
C THR A 402 0.40 14.09 -12.80
N ASP A 403 1.73 13.98 -12.92
CA ASP A 403 2.56 15.02 -13.54
C ASP A 403 2.85 14.76 -15.01
N TYR A 404 2.54 13.56 -15.54
CA TYR A 404 2.87 13.16 -16.91
C TYR A 404 2.09 13.94 -17.99
N THR A 405 0.90 14.42 -17.65
CA THR A 405 -0.04 15.01 -18.60
C THR A 405 0.59 16.16 -19.39
N GLY A 406 0.52 16.05 -20.72
CA GLY A 406 1.04 17.03 -21.67
C GLY A 406 2.55 17.01 -21.90
N SER A 407 3.30 16.16 -21.21
CA SER A 407 4.77 16.13 -21.31
C SER A 407 5.29 15.67 -22.70
N ALA A 408 4.58 14.77 -23.37
CA ALA A 408 4.93 14.30 -24.71
C ALA A 408 4.45 15.23 -25.85
N GLU A 409 3.53 16.17 -25.60
CA GLU A 409 2.91 17.00 -26.64
C GLU A 409 3.93 17.89 -27.37
N SER A 410 4.94 18.38 -26.64
CA SER A 410 6.01 19.21 -27.24
C SER A 410 6.90 18.43 -28.22
N TYR A 411 6.93 17.10 -28.11
CA TYR A 411 7.69 16.22 -29.01
C TYR A 411 6.84 15.73 -30.19
N LEU A 412 5.52 15.69 -30.02
CA LEU A 412 4.56 15.17 -31.01
C LEU A 412 3.43 16.18 -31.28
N PRO A 413 3.73 17.38 -31.83
CA PRO A 413 2.74 18.41 -32.04
C PRO A 413 1.63 17.92 -32.99
N GLY A 414 0.37 18.00 -32.53
CA GLY A 414 -0.80 17.60 -33.30
C GLY A 414 -1.08 16.10 -33.35
N ASN A 415 -0.24 15.24 -32.75
CA ASN A 415 -0.53 13.82 -32.64
C ASN A 415 -1.60 13.57 -31.55
N PRO A 416 -2.79 13.03 -31.89
CA PRO A 416 -3.88 12.85 -30.93
C PRO A 416 -3.58 11.79 -29.84
N LEU A 417 -2.56 10.95 -30.05
CA LEU A 417 -2.12 9.92 -29.10
C LEU A 417 -1.10 10.45 -28.08
N ALA A 418 -0.53 11.64 -28.28
CA ALA A 418 0.46 12.23 -27.37
C ALA A 418 -0.06 12.36 -25.93
N LYS A 419 -1.38 12.54 -25.75
CA LYS A 419 -2.04 12.59 -24.43
C LYS A 419 -1.93 11.28 -23.61
N TYR A 420 -1.66 10.15 -24.26
CA TYR A 420 -1.45 8.86 -23.61
C TYR A 420 0.03 8.55 -23.38
N LEU A 421 0.93 9.40 -23.86
CA LEU A 421 2.37 9.22 -23.72
C LEU A 421 2.94 10.23 -22.73
N TYR A 422 4.12 9.94 -22.21
CA TYR A 422 4.83 10.88 -21.35
C TYR A 422 6.32 10.93 -21.63
N VAL A 423 6.94 12.03 -21.23
CA VAL A 423 8.40 12.22 -21.21
C VAL A 423 8.76 12.88 -19.88
N CYS A 424 9.76 12.35 -19.19
CA CYS A 424 10.37 13.01 -18.05
C CYS A 424 11.89 12.91 -18.10
N LYS A 425 12.56 13.86 -17.44
CA LYS A 425 14.01 13.98 -17.42
C LYS A 425 14.54 13.81 -16.00
N PHE A 426 15.53 12.93 -15.81
CA PHE A 426 16.29 12.82 -14.57
C PHE A 426 17.67 13.45 -14.78
N THR A 427 18.07 14.35 -13.88
CA THR A 427 19.36 15.04 -13.93
C THR A 427 19.77 15.50 -12.53
N ARG A 428 21.01 15.97 -12.36
CA ARG A 428 21.48 16.54 -11.08
C ARG A 428 20.98 17.96 -10.83
N ASN A 429 20.48 18.65 -11.86
CA ASN A 429 19.91 19.98 -11.71
C ASN A 429 18.85 20.27 -12.79
N CYS A 430 17.60 20.43 -12.37
CA CYS A 430 16.51 20.69 -13.30
C CYS A 430 16.42 22.14 -13.81
N VAL A 431 17.10 23.11 -13.18
CA VAL A 431 17.05 24.54 -13.58
C VAL A 431 15.61 25.01 -13.94
N SER A 432 14.61 24.58 -13.17
CA SER A 432 13.15 24.84 -13.36
C SER A 432 12.44 24.20 -14.56
N GLU A 433 13.04 23.21 -15.23
CA GLU A 433 12.40 22.45 -16.31
C GLU A 433 11.17 21.67 -15.81
N LYS A 434 10.05 21.75 -16.56
CA LYS A 434 8.83 20.97 -16.27
C LYS A 434 9.10 19.48 -16.55
N ASN A 435 8.50 18.58 -15.78
CA ASN A 435 8.69 17.12 -15.91
C ASN A 435 10.15 16.68 -15.72
N CYS A 436 10.91 17.47 -14.99
CA CYS A 436 12.28 17.16 -14.61
C CYS A 436 12.36 16.76 -13.13
N VAL A 437 13.15 15.74 -12.85
CA VAL A 437 13.40 15.17 -11.52
C VAL A 437 14.88 15.37 -11.17
N THR A 438 15.14 16.08 -10.09
CA THR A 438 16.49 16.26 -9.55
C THR A 438 16.89 15.01 -8.77
N VAL A 439 17.97 14.34 -9.17
CA VAL A 439 18.50 13.16 -8.48
C VAL A 439 19.53 13.57 -7.42
N PRO A 440 19.24 13.39 -6.12
CA PRO A 440 20.17 13.77 -5.06
C PRO A 440 21.40 12.85 -5.06
N THR A 441 22.56 13.42 -4.73
CA THR A 441 23.74 12.63 -4.33
C THR A 441 23.67 12.19 -2.88
N GLY A 442 23.04 13.01 -2.02
CA GLY A 442 22.72 12.74 -0.62
C GLY A 442 23.93 12.40 0.26
N PRO A 443 23.80 12.40 1.59
CA PRO A 443 24.60 11.49 2.40
C PRO A 443 23.97 10.08 2.35
N GLN A 444 24.82 9.05 2.31
CA GLN A 444 24.41 7.64 2.45
C GLN A 444 23.30 7.24 1.46
N ALA A 445 22.25 6.54 1.90
CA ALA A 445 21.21 5.97 1.04
C ALA A 445 20.08 6.96 0.73
N HIS A 446 20.20 8.22 1.15
CA HIS A 446 19.29 9.31 0.76
C HIS A 446 19.63 9.94 -0.60
N GLY A 447 20.65 9.43 -1.28
CA GLY A 447 20.99 9.80 -2.66
C GLY A 447 21.76 8.69 -3.36
N VAL A 448 22.23 9.00 -4.57
CA VAL A 448 23.06 8.10 -5.37
C VAL A 448 24.24 8.89 -5.91
N ALA A 449 25.46 8.45 -5.64
CA ALA A 449 26.67 9.17 -6.05
C ALA A 449 26.84 9.18 -7.58
N LEU A 450 27.72 10.06 -8.10
CA LEU A 450 27.84 10.32 -9.55
C LEU A 450 28.18 9.05 -10.37
N GLU A 451 29.13 8.27 -9.87
CA GLU A 451 29.62 7.04 -10.50
C GLU A 451 28.96 5.77 -9.92
N GLU A 452 28.02 5.93 -8.99
CA GLU A 452 27.35 4.80 -8.38
C GLU A 452 26.37 4.16 -9.38
N PRO A 453 26.42 2.83 -9.55
CA PRO A 453 25.43 2.11 -10.35
C PRO A 453 24.02 2.36 -9.85
N ALA A 454 23.11 2.56 -10.80
CA ALA A 454 21.73 2.95 -10.57
C ALA A 454 20.82 2.34 -11.64
N PHE A 455 19.51 2.47 -11.48
CA PHE A 455 18.53 2.12 -12.50
C PHE A 455 17.26 2.96 -12.36
N ILE A 456 16.44 3.00 -13.42
CA ILE A 456 15.09 3.53 -13.35
C ILE A 456 14.14 2.37 -13.07
N GLY A 457 13.36 2.46 -11.99
CA GLY A 457 12.31 1.51 -11.66
C GLY A 457 10.93 2.10 -11.97
N PHE A 458 10.06 1.27 -12.55
CA PHE A 458 8.72 1.64 -12.99
C PHE A 458 7.66 0.86 -12.24
N ARG A 459 6.54 1.51 -11.93
CA ARG A 459 5.42 0.86 -11.25
C ARG A 459 4.09 1.30 -11.83
N ALA A 460 3.23 0.33 -12.10
CA ALA A 460 1.84 0.55 -12.49
C ALA A 460 0.93 -0.09 -11.44
N TYR A 461 0.20 0.73 -10.70
CA TYR A 461 -0.59 0.32 -9.54
C TYR A 461 -2.08 0.22 -9.87
N MET A 462 -2.66 -0.94 -9.54
CA MET A 462 -4.09 -1.24 -9.50
C MET A 462 -4.86 -0.86 -10.77
N GLU A 463 -5.07 -1.84 -11.65
CA GLU A 463 -6.01 -1.72 -12.77
C GLU A 463 -7.45 -1.62 -12.22
N PRO A 464 -8.19 -0.53 -12.49
CA PRO A 464 -9.52 -0.32 -11.91
C PRO A 464 -10.53 -1.43 -12.20
N ASP A 465 -10.47 -2.02 -13.40
CA ASP A 465 -11.41 -3.05 -13.86
C ASP A 465 -11.26 -4.36 -13.09
N THR A 466 -10.03 -4.72 -12.69
CA THR A 466 -9.72 -5.98 -12.00
C THR A 466 -9.45 -5.80 -10.51
N LYS A 467 -9.29 -4.54 -10.06
CA LYS A 467 -8.99 -4.14 -8.67
C LYS A 467 -7.69 -4.74 -8.14
N VAL A 468 -6.79 -5.17 -9.02
CA VAL A 468 -5.46 -5.72 -8.74
C VAL A 468 -4.51 -5.12 -9.77
N GLY A 469 -3.20 -5.36 -9.66
CA GLY A 469 -2.26 -4.78 -10.64
C GLY A 469 -2.50 -5.31 -12.06
N PRO A 470 -2.19 -4.52 -13.09
CA PRO A 470 -2.33 -4.96 -14.48
C PRO A 470 -1.46 -6.18 -14.77
N ALA A 471 -1.75 -6.88 -15.87
CA ALA A 471 -0.83 -7.87 -16.41
C ALA A 471 0.33 -7.16 -17.13
N ASN A 472 1.58 -7.54 -16.85
CA ASN A 472 2.74 -6.96 -17.53
C ASN A 472 2.70 -7.17 -19.05
N THR A 473 2.14 -8.29 -19.52
CA THR A 473 1.95 -8.60 -20.94
C THR A 473 0.95 -7.68 -21.65
N GLU A 474 0.17 -6.89 -20.92
CA GLU A 474 -0.79 -5.94 -21.48
C GLU A 474 -0.25 -4.50 -21.55
N LEU A 475 0.89 -4.24 -20.90
CA LEU A 475 1.53 -2.93 -20.87
C LEU A 475 2.57 -2.79 -21.97
N LEU A 476 2.70 -1.58 -22.53
CA LEU A 476 3.92 -1.22 -23.24
C LEU A 476 4.96 -0.74 -22.22
N TYR A 477 6.10 -1.43 -22.16
CA TYR A 477 7.13 -1.10 -21.19
C TYR A 477 7.72 0.29 -21.45
N ASP A 478 7.92 1.02 -20.36
CA ASP A 478 8.61 2.30 -20.37
C ASP A 478 10.03 2.17 -20.92
N GLN A 479 10.53 3.25 -21.51
CA GLN A 479 11.80 3.29 -22.23
C GLN A 479 12.73 4.33 -21.60
N VAL A 480 14.04 4.08 -21.66
CA VAL A 480 15.05 4.93 -21.05
C VAL A 480 16.18 5.22 -22.03
N ILE A 481 16.56 6.50 -22.13
CA ILE A 481 17.71 6.95 -22.92
C ILE A 481 18.62 7.78 -22.00
N LYS A 482 19.86 7.34 -21.84
CA LYS A 482 20.91 8.17 -21.24
C LYS A 482 21.54 9.04 -22.33
N PHE A 483 21.58 10.35 -22.11
CA PHE A 483 22.33 11.29 -22.92
C PHE A 483 23.63 11.69 -22.20
N SER A 484 24.69 11.89 -22.97
CA SER A 484 25.97 12.38 -22.48
C SER A 484 26.67 13.24 -23.56
N PRO A 485 27.65 14.08 -23.20
CA PRO A 485 28.47 14.78 -24.17
C PRO A 485 29.05 13.83 -25.24
N LYS A 486 29.25 14.35 -26.46
CA LYS A 486 30.09 13.66 -27.46
C LYS A 486 31.54 13.71 -27.00
N LYS A 487 32.24 12.60 -27.20
CA LYS A 487 33.69 12.51 -26.95
C LYS A 487 34.47 13.37 -27.93
#